data_AF-A0A7C5GHG5-F1
#
_entry.id   AF-A0A7C5GHG5-F1
#
_cell.length_a   1.000
_cell.length_b   1.000
_cell.length_c   1.000
_cell.angle_alpha   90.00
_cell.angle_beta   90.00
_cell.angle_gamma   90.00
#
_symmetry.space_group_name_H-M   'P 1'
#
loop_
_entity.id
_entity.type
_entity.pdbx_description
1 polymer ?
#
loop_
_entity_poly.entity_id
_entity_poly.type
_entity_poly.pdbx_seq_one_letter_code
_entity_poly.pdbx_strand_id
1 'polypeptide(L)'
;MEYALDQGILRLNVESLSELQMISDIAARMGVTARLSARINPDVDPKTHAKLTTGKSGTKFGIAWDEALDFLATPAGAAQCRA
;
A
#
# COMPACT_ATOMS: atom_id res chain seq x y z
N MET A 1 8.47 4.19 -11.00
CA MET A 1 8.84 3.64 -9.67
C MET A 1 10.33 3.76 -9.40
N GLU A 2 11.22 3.36 -10.30
CA GLU A 2 12.68 3.48 -10.14
C GLU A 2 13.12 4.90 -9.75
N TYR A 3 12.65 5.92 -10.47
CA TYR A 3 12.90 7.32 -10.13
C TYR A 3 12.48 7.67 -8.69
N ALA A 4 11.30 7.22 -8.25
CA ALA A 4 10.82 7.50 -6.90
C ALA A 4 11.67 6.82 -5.83
N LEU A 5 12.16 5.60 -6.10
CA LEU A 5 13.07 4.88 -5.20
C LEU A 5 14.44 5.57 -5.11
N ASP A 6 14.94 6.07 -6.24
CA ASP A 6 16.22 6.79 -6.33
C ASP A 6 16.19 8.16 -5.64
N GLN A 7 15.10 8.90 -5.76
CA GLN A 7 14.96 10.23 -5.15
C GLN A 7 14.83 10.22 -3.61
N GLY A 8 14.78 9.06 -2.97
CA GLY A 8 14.74 8.97 -1.51
C GLY A 8 13.52 9.66 -0.89
N ILE A 9 12.36 9.64 -1.58
CA ILE A 9 11.11 10.21 -1.09
C ILE A 9 10.64 9.54 0.22
N LEU A 10 9.86 10.24 1.04
CA LEU A 10 9.50 9.80 2.39
C LEU A 10 8.95 8.37 2.41
N ARG A 11 7.82 8.14 1.72
CA ARG A 11 7.19 6.82 1.53
C ARG A 11 6.38 6.79 0.24
N LEU A 12 6.25 5.62 -0.36
CA LEU A 12 5.23 5.34 -1.39
C LEU A 12 3.98 4.79 -0.72
N ASN A 13 2.81 5.32 -1.08
CA ASN A 13 1.54 4.83 -0.55
C ASN A 13 0.98 3.78 -1.50
N VAL A 14 1.04 2.52 -1.09
CA VAL A 14 0.61 1.36 -1.86
C VAL A 14 -0.89 1.17 -1.67
N GLU A 15 -1.57 0.92 -2.78
CA GLU A 15 -3.02 0.77 -2.83
C GLU A 15 -3.44 -0.67 -3.13
N SER A 16 -2.51 -1.57 -3.47
CA SER A 16 -2.81 -2.99 -3.76
C SER A 16 -1.63 -3.93 -3.49
N LEU A 17 -1.91 -5.22 -3.28
CA LEU A 17 -0.89 -6.27 -3.14
C LEU A 17 -0.02 -6.44 -4.40
N SER A 18 -0.61 -6.29 -5.59
CA SER A 18 0.13 -6.38 -6.86
C SER A 18 1.13 -5.23 -7.03
N GLU A 19 0.76 -4.02 -6.60
CA GLU A 19 1.68 -2.87 -6.58
C GLU A 19 2.82 -3.10 -5.58
N LEU A 20 2.55 -3.67 -4.39
CA LEU A 20 3.60 -4.05 -3.44
C LEU A 20 4.63 -4.99 -4.08
N GLN A 21 4.16 -6.04 -4.77
CA GLN A 21 5.03 -7.01 -5.44
C GLN A 21 5.88 -6.34 -6.51
N MET A 22 5.26 -5.50 -7.36
CA MET A 22 5.99 -4.77 -8.40
C MET A 22 7.08 -3.87 -7.81
N ILE A 23 6.78 -3.12 -6.75
CA ILE A 23 7.77 -2.25 -6.12
C ILE A 23 8.88 -3.08 -5.46
N SER A 24 8.54 -4.21 -4.82
CA SER A 24 9.51 -5.14 -4.25
C SER A 24 10.48 -5.66 -5.30
N ASP A 25 9.99 -6.07 -6.47
CA ASP A 25 10.83 -6.56 -7.57
C ASP A 25 11.76 -5.48 -8.13
N ILE A 26 11.26 -4.24 -8.27
CA ILE A 26 12.08 -3.10 -8.71
C ILE A 26 13.16 -2.78 -7.65
N ALA A 27 12.77 -2.71 -6.37
CA ALA A 27 13.68 -2.41 -5.29
C ALA A 27 14.79 -3.48 -5.14
N ALA A 28 14.42 -4.75 -5.28
CA ALA A 28 15.37 -5.87 -5.28
C ALA A 28 16.37 -5.77 -6.46
N ARG A 29 15.90 -5.44 -7.67
CA ARG A 29 16.76 -5.23 -8.85
C ARG A 29 17.71 -4.05 -8.68
N MET A 30 17.28 -3.00 -7.98
CA MET A 30 18.09 -1.81 -7.70
C MET A 30 19.00 -1.97 -6.47
N GLY A 31 18.83 -3.03 -5.67
CA GLY A 31 19.57 -3.23 -4.42
C GLY A 31 19.21 -2.22 -3.32
N VAL A 32 18.02 -1.62 -3.37
CA VAL A 32 17.56 -0.62 -2.40
C VAL A 32 16.41 -1.15 -1.54
N THR A 33 16.24 -0.60 -0.34
CA THR A 33 15.07 -0.88 0.51
C THR A 33 14.01 0.18 0.29
N ALA A 34 12.86 -0.21 -0.28
CA ALA A 34 11.74 0.70 -0.49
C ALA A 34 11.02 1.01 0.84
N ARG A 35 10.75 2.30 1.10
CA ARG A 35 9.89 2.74 2.21
C ARG A 35 8.47 2.90 1.70
N LEU A 36 7.54 2.09 2.18
CA LEU A 36 6.14 2.15 1.75
C LEU A 36 5.21 2.43 2.94
N SER A 37 3.96 2.71 2.64
CA SER A 37 2.83 2.66 3.56
C SER A 37 1.64 2.05 2.81
N ALA A 38 0.75 1.36 3.49
CA ALA A 38 -0.46 0.83 2.88
C ALA A 38 -1.64 1.78 3.12
N ARG A 39 -2.41 2.05 2.07
CA ARG A 39 -3.73 2.66 2.24
C ARG A 39 -4.74 1.54 2.51
N ILE A 40 -5.05 1.31 3.78
CA ILE A 40 -6.09 0.35 4.16
C ILE A 40 -7.45 1.03 4.11
N ASN A 41 -8.40 0.35 3.50
CA ASN A 41 -9.79 0.73 3.47
C ASN A 41 -10.55 0.01 4.60
N PRO A 42 -10.99 0.71 5.66
CA PRO A 42 -11.57 0.08 6.86
C PRO A 42 -13.02 -0.40 6.69
N ASP A 43 -13.54 -0.42 5.46
CA ASP A 43 -14.92 -0.79 5.12
C ASP A 43 -15.98 -0.08 5.98
N VAL A 44 -15.79 1.21 6.18
CA VAL A 44 -16.72 2.04 6.94
C VAL A 44 -17.67 2.71 5.96
N ASP A 45 -18.97 2.43 6.05
CA ASP A 45 -19.99 3.20 5.34
C ASP A 45 -20.01 4.62 5.90
N PRO A 46 -19.59 5.65 5.14
CA PRO A 46 -19.41 6.97 5.71
C PRO A 46 -20.74 7.71 5.96
N LYS A 47 -21.92 7.10 5.71
CA LYS A 47 -23.28 7.68 5.93
C LYS A 47 -23.49 9.11 5.39
N THR A 48 -22.60 9.56 4.50
CA THR A 48 -22.49 10.93 4.00
C THR A 48 -22.61 10.90 2.47
N HIS A 49 -21.83 11.69 1.74
CA HIS A 49 -22.02 11.86 0.29
C HIS A 49 -21.60 10.61 -0.50
N ALA A 50 -22.58 9.92 -1.08
CA ALA A 50 -22.40 8.70 -1.89
C ALA A 50 -21.36 8.81 -3.02
N LYS A 51 -21.06 10.01 -3.52
CA LYS A 51 -20.09 10.25 -4.61
C LYS A 51 -18.64 10.45 -4.13
N LEU A 52 -18.41 10.67 -2.83
CA LEU A 52 -17.09 10.85 -2.23
C LEU A 52 -16.64 9.62 -1.42
N THR A 53 -17.52 8.62 -1.30
CA THR A 53 -17.25 7.36 -0.59
C THR A 53 -16.20 6.54 -1.33
N THR A 54 -14.95 6.66 -0.90
CA THR A 54 -13.83 5.77 -1.27
C THR A 54 -13.51 4.74 -0.18
N GLY A 55 -14.33 4.69 0.88
CA GLY A 55 -14.13 3.86 2.08
C GLY A 55 -14.95 2.57 2.16
N LYS A 56 -15.57 2.14 1.06
CA LYS A 56 -16.30 0.85 1.00
C LYS A 56 -15.44 -0.24 0.40
N SER A 57 -15.55 -1.46 0.93
CA SER A 57 -14.98 -2.66 0.33
C SER A 57 -15.54 -2.83 -1.09
N GLY A 58 -14.65 -2.93 -2.08
CA GLY A 58 -15.00 -2.98 -3.51
C GLY A 58 -14.80 -1.67 -4.29
N THR A 59 -14.29 -0.59 -3.68
CA THR A 59 -13.79 0.55 -4.46
C THR A 59 -12.39 0.27 -5.01
N LYS A 60 -12.02 0.87 -6.15
CA LYS A 60 -10.69 0.73 -6.78
C LYS A 60 -9.52 1.33 -5.97
N PHE A 61 -9.75 1.70 -4.71
CA PHE A 61 -8.84 2.44 -3.87
C PHE A 61 -8.61 1.70 -2.56
N GLY A 62 -7.33 1.59 -2.20
CA GLY A 62 -6.84 0.95 -1.00
C GLY A 62 -6.94 -0.58 -1.02
N ILE A 63 -6.23 -1.16 -0.07
CA ILE A 63 -6.26 -2.58 0.26
C ILE A 63 -7.46 -2.80 1.18
N ALA A 64 -8.25 -3.83 0.91
CA ALA A 64 -9.40 -4.14 1.74
C ALA A 64 -8.96 -4.53 3.17
N TRP A 65 -9.82 -4.29 4.15
CA TRP A 65 -9.49 -4.52 5.56
C TRP A 65 -9.08 -5.97 5.86
N ASP A 66 -9.71 -6.93 5.19
CA ASP A 66 -9.41 -8.35 5.25
C ASP A 66 -8.05 -8.70 4.64
N GLU A 67 -7.64 -8.03 3.56
CA GLU A 67 -6.34 -8.21 2.91
C GLU A 67 -5.19 -7.48 3.63
N ALA A 68 -5.49 -6.62 4.61
CA ALA A 68 -4.49 -5.82 5.32
C ALA A 68 -3.47 -6.69 6.07
N LEU A 69 -3.92 -7.81 6.65
CA LEU A 69 -3.04 -8.75 7.33
C LEU A 69 -2.13 -9.48 6.35
N ASP A 70 -2.65 -9.86 5.19
CA ASP A 70 -1.86 -10.49 4.14
C ASP A 70 -0.76 -9.55 3.62
N PHE A 71 -1.07 -8.25 3.47
CA PHE A 71 -0.09 -7.24 3.16
C PHE A 71 1.04 -7.19 4.19
N LEU A 72 0.69 -7.14 5.48
CA LEU A 72 1.66 -7.08 6.59
C LEU A 72 2.49 -8.37 6.72
N ALA A 73 1.91 -9.53 6.39
CA ALA A 73 2.58 -10.81 6.45
C ALA A 73 3.64 -11.00 5.35
N THR A 74 3.57 -10.22 4.26
CA THR A 74 4.62 -10.27 3.24
C THR A 74 5.96 -9.77 3.79
N PRO A 75 7.11 -10.32 3.36
CA PRO A 75 8.43 -9.82 3.76
C PRO A 75 8.61 -8.32 3.47
N ALA A 76 8.02 -7.84 2.38
CA ALA A 76 8.05 -6.44 1.97
C ALA A 76 7.21 -5.52 2.90
N GLY A 77 6.07 -6.02 3.41
CA GLY A 77 5.21 -5.30 4.36
C GLY A 77 5.74 -5.34 5.80
N ALA A 78 6.24 -6.49 6.26
CA ALA A 78 6.77 -6.67 7.60
C ALA A 78 7.98 -5.77 7.90
N ALA A 79 8.81 -5.47 6.89
CA ALA A 79 9.98 -4.59 7.02
C ALA A 79 9.63 -3.11 7.32
N GLN A 80 8.36 -2.72 7.21
CA GLN A 80 7.91 -1.32 7.27
C GLN A 80 7.16 -0.96 8.55
N CYS A 81 6.75 -1.94 9.34
CA CYS A 81 6.21 -1.73 10.68
C CYS A 81 7.34 -1.37 11.64
N ARG A 82 7.72 -0.08 11.68
CA ARG A 82 8.37 0.50 12.85
C ARG A 82 7.33 1.31 13.62
N ALA A 83 7.09 0.90 14.87
CA ALA A 83 6.32 1.64 15.86
C ALA A 83 6.94 3.01 16.14
#